data_AF-A0A943DU90-F1
#
_entry.id   AF-A0A943DU90-F1
#
_cell.length_a   1.000
_cell.length_b   1.000
_cell.length_c   1.000
_cell.angle_alpha   90.00
_cell.angle_beta   90.00
_cell.angle_gamma   90.00
#
_symmetry.space_group_name_H-M   'P 1'
#
loop_
_entity.id
_entity.type
_entity.pdbx_description
1 polymer ?
#
loop_
_entity_poly.entity_id
_entity_poly.type
_entity_poly.pdbx_seq_one_letter_code
_entity_poly.pdbx_strand_id
1 'polypeptide(L)'
;MGENRKITEMNIADTIMERPYGFQVNKRHFYLYPITLGKTYLLSRLIESLDMNADIIKSNPYMEALRLCQEKKDIVCQLLSYHTLNKKEELFNSRIVNSRCQFLRNNLSNEEMSQLLVIVLTKDNTDEFIKYFGIDRERKELAKVSMIKNKKGNSITFGGKSVFGSLILPACEKLNMTPQQIVWEISFSFLQMLMADTITSVYLTDEEKKEARISNDRTFVNADDPKNMAKIKAMKWD
;
A
#
# COMPACT_ATOMS: atom_id res chain seq x y z
N MET A 1 -9.40 -19.11 10.55
CA MET A 1 -9.86 -17.70 10.61
C MET A 1 -9.06 -16.84 11.59
N GLY A 2 -8.70 -17.33 12.79
CA GLY A 2 -7.91 -16.54 13.77
C GLY A 2 -6.42 -16.35 13.44
N GLU A 3 -5.79 -17.29 12.73
CA GLU A 3 -4.36 -17.22 12.40
C GLU A 3 -4.05 -16.16 11.33
N ASN A 4 -4.87 -16.11 10.27
CA ASN A 4 -4.72 -15.10 9.21
C ASN A 4 -4.87 -13.66 9.76
N ARG A 5 -5.79 -13.47 10.72
CA ARG A 5 -6.01 -12.18 11.38
C ARG A 5 -4.79 -11.70 12.18
N LYS A 6 -4.14 -12.61 12.91
CA LYS A 6 -2.91 -12.29 13.65
C LYS A 6 -1.77 -11.90 12.72
N ILE A 7 -1.64 -12.58 11.58
CA ILE A 7 -0.63 -12.25 10.55
C ILE A 7 -0.90 -10.84 10.00
N THR A 8 -2.16 -10.53 9.65
CA THR A 8 -2.53 -9.18 9.20
C THR A 8 -2.20 -8.12 10.24
N GLU A 9 -2.51 -8.34 11.52
CA GLU A 9 -2.20 -7.40 12.61
C GLU A 9 -0.70 -7.17 12.80
N MET A 10 0.11 -8.24 12.68
CA MET A 10 1.57 -8.12 12.70
C MET A 10 2.11 -7.33 11.51
N ASN A 11 1.58 -7.57 10.30
CA ASN A 11 1.95 -6.83 9.09
C ASN A 11 1.57 -5.35 9.19
N ILE A 12 0.43 -5.04 9.82
CA ILE A 12 0.01 -3.66 10.12
C ILE A 12 1.02 -3.01 11.06
N ALA A 13 1.38 -3.67 12.17
CA ALA A 13 2.35 -3.16 13.13
C ALA A 13 3.71 -2.90 12.47
N ASP A 14 4.21 -3.85 11.67
CA ASP A 14 5.46 -3.71 10.93
C ASP A 14 5.40 -2.56 9.92
N THR A 15 4.24 -2.30 9.30
CA THR A 15 4.04 -1.17 8.39
C THR A 15 4.09 0.16 9.13
N ILE A 16 3.42 0.27 10.28
CA ILE A 16 3.43 1.48 11.12
C ILE A 16 4.84 1.77 11.66
N MET A 17 5.58 0.73 12.05
CA MET A 17 6.96 0.86 12.51
C MET A 17 7.97 1.03 11.36
N GLU A 18 7.51 0.98 10.11
CA GLU A 18 8.34 0.96 8.91
C GLU A 18 9.48 -0.06 8.99
N ARG A 19 9.17 -1.24 9.52
CA ARG A 19 10.16 -2.23 9.91
C ARG A 19 10.89 -2.81 8.68
N PRO A 20 12.22 -2.67 8.58
CA PRO A 20 12.98 -3.30 7.53
C PRO A 20 13.12 -4.80 7.76
N TYR A 21 13.27 -5.56 6.67
CA TYR A 21 13.58 -6.99 6.76
C TYR A 21 15.09 -7.20 6.86
N GLY A 22 15.59 -7.73 7.98
CA GLY A 22 17.01 -7.99 8.18
C GLY A 22 17.46 -9.30 7.55
N PHE A 23 18.63 -9.31 6.93
CA PHE A 23 19.27 -10.53 6.41
C PHE A 23 20.79 -10.43 6.53
N GLN A 24 21.47 -11.56 6.48
CA GLN A 24 22.92 -11.64 6.57
C GLN A 24 23.49 -12.22 5.29
N VAL A 25 24.56 -11.61 4.79
CA VAL A 25 25.36 -12.15 3.68
C VAL A 25 26.80 -12.25 4.15
N ASN A 26 27.32 -13.47 4.23
CA ASN A 26 28.59 -13.79 4.88
C ASN A 26 28.63 -13.23 6.32
N LYS A 27 29.53 -12.28 6.61
CA LYS A 27 29.69 -11.64 7.93
C LYS A 27 29.03 -10.26 8.03
N ARG A 28 28.28 -9.84 7.01
CA ARG A 28 27.67 -8.49 6.94
C ARG A 28 26.16 -8.59 7.07
N HIS A 29 25.58 -7.70 7.88
CA HIS A 29 24.15 -7.55 8.03
C HIS A 29 23.62 -6.47 7.09
N PHE A 30 22.46 -6.76 6.50
CA PHE A 30 21.76 -5.90 5.58
C PHE A 30 20.28 -5.84 5.95
N TYR A 31 19.61 -4.84 5.41
CA TYR A 31 18.20 -4.61 5.58
C TYR A 31 17.56 -4.42 4.21
N LEU A 32 16.35 -4.92 4.01
CA LEU A 32 15.46 -4.49 2.94
C LEU A 32 14.51 -3.45 3.53
N TYR A 33 14.76 -2.19 3.20
CA TYR A 33 13.94 -1.08 3.68
C TYR A 33 12.60 -1.05 2.92
N PRO A 34 11.50 -0.66 3.60
CA PRO A 34 10.25 -0.35 2.94
C PRO A 34 10.47 0.62 1.76
N ILE A 35 9.72 0.43 0.69
CA ILE A 35 9.82 1.30 -0.49
C ILE A 35 9.16 2.64 -0.18
N THR A 36 9.79 3.74 -0.57
CA THR A 36 9.21 5.09 -0.50
C THR A 36 8.62 5.45 -1.85
N LEU A 37 7.76 6.47 -1.90
CA LEU A 37 7.18 6.94 -3.17
C LEU A 37 8.26 7.25 -4.22
N GLY A 38 9.35 7.90 -3.80
CA GLY A 38 10.49 8.22 -4.66
C GLY A 38 11.21 6.98 -5.18
N LYS A 39 11.41 5.96 -4.33
CA LYS A 39 11.96 4.67 -4.77
C LYS A 39 11.05 3.97 -5.76
N THR A 40 9.73 4.00 -5.58
CA THR A 40 8.77 3.42 -6.53
C THR A 40 8.99 3.97 -7.95
N TYR A 41 9.14 5.29 -8.09
CA TYR A 41 9.44 5.90 -9.38
C TYR A 41 10.87 5.65 -9.87
N LEU A 42 11.85 5.61 -8.97
CA LEU A 42 13.24 5.29 -9.32
C LEU A 42 13.36 3.87 -9.91
N LEU A 43 12.59 2.94 -9.37
CA LEU A 43 12.66 1.52 -9.69
C LEU A 43 11.72 1.09 -10.81
N SER A 44 10.77 1.93 -11.24
CA SER A 44 9.73 1.54 -12.21
C SER A 44 10.32 0.97 -13.50
N ARG A 45 11.36 1.62 -14.05
CA ARG A 45 12.04 1.15 -15.28
C ARG A 45 12.78 -0.17 -15.10
N LEU A 46 13.30 -0.43 -13.90
CA LEU A 46 13.95 -1.71 -13.58
C LEU A 46 12.91 -2.82 -13.43
N ILE A 47 11.78 -2.52 -12.79
CA ILE A 47 10.67 -3.47 -12.65
C ILE A 47 10.07 -3.80 -14.01
N GLU A 48 9.86 -2.80 -14.88
CA GLU A 48 9.40 -3.01 -16.26
C GLU A 48 10.40 -3.86 -17.06
N SER A 49 11.71 -3.60 -16.91
CA SER A 49 12.73 -4.35 -17.66
C SER A 49 12.95 -5.77 -17.15
N LEU A 50 12.44 -6.14 -15.96
CA LEU A 50 12.39 -7.53 -15.52
C LEU A 50 11.49 -8.38 -16.45
N ASP A 51 10.51 -7.80 -17.14
CA ASP A 51 9.59 -8.51 -18.04
C ASP A 51 9.01 -9.75 -17.36
N MET A 52 8.33 -9.50 -16.24
CA MET A 52 7.81 -10.54 -15.38
C MET A 52 6.68 -11.31 -16.07
N ASN A 53 6.77 -12.63 -16.05
CA ASN A 53 5.77 -13.49 -16.65
C ASN A 53 4.60 -13.68 -15.68
N ALA A 54 3.48 -13.03 -15.99
CA ALA A 54 2.27 -13.07 -15.17
C ALA A 54 1.68 -14.49 -15.01
N ASP A 55 1.84 -15.37 -16.01
CA ASP A 55 1.34 -16.74 -15.94
C ASP A 55 2.17 -17.60 -15.00
N ILE A 56 3.50 -17.41 -14.99
CA ILE A 56 4.39 -18.06 -14.02
C ILE A 56 4.12 -17.51 -12.62
N ILE A 57 3.93 -16.20 -12.44
CA ILE A 57 3.62 -15.61 -11.13
C ILE A 57 2.34 -16.21 -10.54
N LYS A 58 1.28 -16.36 -11.35
CA LYS A 58 0.02 -16.97 -10.90
C LYS A 58 0.20 -18.41 -10.45
N SER A 59 1.08 -19.16 -11.09
CA SER A 59 1.35 -20.55 -10.74
C SER A 59 2.29 -20.66 -9.52
N ASN A 60 3.43 -19.98 -9.57
CA ASN A 60 4.45 -19.99 -8.54
C ASN A 60 5.35 -18.73 -8.61
N PRO A 61 5.15 -17.73 -7.73
CA PRO A 61 5.96 -16.52 -7.69
C PRO A 61 7.46 -16.76 -7.45
N TYR A 62 7.81 -17.81 -6.69
CA TYR A 62 9.20 -18.16 -6.42
C TYR A 62 9.91 -18.70 -7.68
N MET A 63 9.20 -19.47 -8.50
CA MET A 63 9.71 -19.95 -9.78
C MET A 63 10.05 -18.80 -10.72
N GLU A 64 9.18 -17.80 -10.80
CA GLU A 64 9.45 -16.61 -11.60
C GLU A 64 10.65 -15.83 -11.06
N ALA A 65 10.73 -15.64 -9.74
CA ALA A 65 11.87 -14.96 -9.13
C ALA A 65 13.21 -15.67 -9.42
N LEU A 66 13.24 -17.00 -9.38
CA LEU A 66 14.42 -17.80 -9.76
C LEU A 66 14.81 -17.59 -11.23
N ARG A 67 13.84 -17.65 -12.14
CA ARG A 67 14.06 -17.39 -13.58
C ARG A 67 14.68 -16.02 -13.80
N LEU A 68 14.14 -15.00 -13.15
CA LEU A 68 14.68 -13.63 -13.23
C LEU A 68 16.09 -13.52 -12.66
N CYS A 69 16.41 -14.24 -11.58
CA CYS A 69 17.76 -14.28 -11.02
C CYS A 69 18.77 -14.97 -11.95
N GLN A 70 18.32 -15.89 -12.81
CA GLN A 70 19.15 -16.56 -13.81
C GLN A 70 19.35 -15.70 -15.06
N GLU A 71 18.26 -15.16 -15.62
CA GLU A 71 18.27 -14.47 -16.92
C GLU A 71 18.60 -12.98 -16.81
N LYS A 72 18.22 -12.34 -15.70
CA LYS A 72 18.28 -10.88 -15.50
C LYS A 72 18.99 -10.51 -14.20
N LYS A 73 20.01 -11.31 -13.84
CA LYS A 73 20.78 -11.18 -12.59
C LYS A 73 21.22 -9.75 -12.28
N ASP A 74 21.63 -8.99 -13.29
CA ASP A 74 22.18 -7.64 -13.13
C ASP A 74 21.09 -6.64 -12.72
N ILE A 75 19.90 -6.75 -13.32
CA ILE A 75 18.73 -5.95 -12.99
C ILE A 75 18.26 -6.31 -11.58
N VAL A 76 18.19 -7.60 -11.25
CA VAL A 76 17.79 -8.08 -9.91
C VAL A 76 18.76 -7.56 -8.84
N CYS A 77 20.07 -7.70 -9.04
CA CYS A 77 21.07 -7.21 -8.08
C CYS A 77 20.98 -5.69 -7.90
N GLN A 78 20.72 -4.94 -8.98
CA GLN A 78 20.54 -3.50 -8.91
C GLN A 78 19.27 -3.13 -8.13
N LEU A 79 18.15 -3.81 -8.40
CA LEU A 79 16.90 -3.63 -7.66
C LEU A 79 17.10 -3.89 -6.17
N LEU A 80 17.65 -5.06 -5.80
CA LEU A 80 17.95 -5.40 -4.41
C LEU A 80 18.89 -4.38 -3.76
N SER A 81 19.87 -3.87 -4.50
CA SER A 81 20.78 -2.84 -3.98
C SER A 81 20.05 -1.60 -3.51
N TYR A 82 19.11 -1.08 -4.31
CA TYR A 82 18.27 0.06 -3.93
C TYR A 82 17.39 -0.22 -2.72
N HIS A 83 16.89 -1.45 -2.56
CA HIS A 83 16.16 -1.85 -1.36
C HIS A 83 17.04 -1.94 -0.12
N THR A 84 18.35 -2.15 -0.28
CA THR A 84 19.31 -2.17 0.84
C THR A 84 19.88 -0.83 1.27
N LEU A 85 19.54 0.25 0.56
CA LEU A 85 19.93 1.63 0.86
C LEU A 85 18.70 2.40 1.35
N ASN A 86 18.85 3.27 2.34
CA ASN A 86 17.70 4.00 2.88
C ASN A 86 17.74 5.50 2.60
N LYS A 87 18.95 6.09 2.57
CA LYS A 87 19.06 7.54 2.43
C LYS A 87 19.00 7.93 0.97
N LYS A 88 18.26 9.00 0.68
CA LYS A 88 18.14 9.57 -0.66
C LYS A 88 19.50 9.80 -1.32
N GLU A 89 20.46 10.33 -0.59
CA GLU A 89 21.80 10.65 -1.09
C GLU A 89 22.56 9.38 -1.54
N GLU A 90 22.32 8.25 -0.88
CA GLU A 90 22.92 6.97 -1.25
C GLU A 90 22.31 6.41 -2.54
N LEU A 91 20.99 6.58 -2.72
CA LEU A 91 20.27 6.10 -3.90
C LEU A 91 20.74 6.79 -5.19
N PHE A 92 21.11 8.07 -5.12
CA PHE A 92 21.62 8.82 -6.28
C PHE A 92 23.14 8.77 -6.42
N ASN A 93 23.84 8.07 -5.51
CA ASN A 93 25.28 7.87 -5.60
C ASN A 93 25.60 6.57 -6.35
N SER A 94 25.92 6.71 -7.64
CA SER A 94 26.23 5.56 -8.51
C SER A 94 27.35 4.67 -7.99
N ARG A 95 28.35 5.23 -7.29
CA ARG A 95 29.45 4.43 -6.71
C ARG A 95 28.96 3.53 -5.59
N ILE A 96 28.10 4.05 -4.71
CA ILE A 96 27.50 3.28 -3.60
C ILE A 96 26.60 2.18 -4.15
N VAL A 97 25.70 2.53 -5.07
CA VAL A 97 24.77 1.58 -5.69
C VAL A 97 25.52 0.48 -6.43
N ASN A 98 26.52 0.83 -7.25
CA ASN A 98 27.30 -0.15 -8.01
C ASN A 98 28.14 -1.06 -7.10
N SER A 99 28.75 -0.51 -6.06
CA SER A 99 29.49 -1.30 -5.08
C SER A 99 28.58 -2.29 -4.36
N ARG A 100 27.36 -1.86 -3.98
CA ARG A 100 26.35 -2.74 -3.39
C ARG A 100 25.91 -3.83 -4.35
N CYS A 101 25.64 -3.48 -5.59
CA CYS A 101 25.22 -4.42 -6.64
C CYS A 101 26.27 -5.50 -6.89
N GLN A 102 27.53 -5.11 -7.05
CA GLN A 102 28.65 -6.05 -7.21
C GLN A 102 28.81 -6.95 -5.98
N PHE A 103 28.68 -6.39 -4.77
CA PHE A 103 28.74 -7.18 -3.55
C PHE A 103 27.64 -8.24 -3.52
N LEU A 104 26.38 -7.88 -3.77
CA LEU A 104 25.27 -8.84 -3.78
C LEU A 104 25.45 -9.89 -4.87
N ARG A 105 25.82 -9.47 -6.09
CA ARG A 105 26.05 -10.36 -7.24
C ARG A 105 27.11 -11.44 -6.96
N ASN A 106 28.17 -11.07 -6.26
CA ASN A 106 29.32 -11.95 -6.01
C ASN A 106 29.13 -12.86 -4.78
N ASN A 107 28.21 -12.52 -3.88
CA ASN A 107 28.08 -13.20 -2.60
C ASN A 107 26.72 -13.89 -2.39
N LEU A 108 25.74 -13.68 -3.27
CA LEU A 108 24.44 -14.34 -3.20
C LEU A 108 24.27 -15.38 -4.32
N SER A 109 23.70 -16.52 -3.94
CA SER A 109 23.21 -17.51 -4.90
C SER A 109 21.92 -17.02 -5.58
N ASN A 110 21.52 -17.71 -6.65
CA ASN A 110 20.26 -17.39 -7.34
C ASN A 110 19.05 -17.69 -6.45
N GLU A 111 19.13 -18.72 -5.62
CA GLU A 111 18.12 -19.07 -4.63
C GLU A 111 17.98 -17.98 -3.57
N GLU A 112 19.09 -17.53 -2.98
CA GLU A 112 19.07 -16.46 -1.97
C GLU A 112 18.55 -15.15 -2.56
N MET A 113 18.99 -14.76 -3.77
CA MET A 113 18.46 -13.57 -4.45
C MET A 113 16.97 -13.71 -4.75
N SER A 114 16.50 -14.89 -5.15
CA SER A 114 15.08 -15.09 -5.45
C SER A 114 14.20 -14.95 -4.21
N GLN A 115 14.66 -15.39 -3.04
CA GLN A 115 13.95 -15.19 -1.77
C GLN A 115 13.84 -13.70 -1.44
N LEU A 116 14.94 -12.96 -1.55
CA LEU A 116 14.94 -11.51 -1.32
C LEU A 116 14.06 -10.78 -2.33
N LEU A 117 14.08 -11.20 -3.60
CA LEU A 117 13.28 -10.62 -4.66
C LEU A 117 11.78 -10.83 -4.40
N VAL A 118 11.37 -12.04 -4.02
CA VAL A 118 9.97 -12.30 -3.63
C VAL A 118 9.55 -11.38 -2.50
N ILE A 119 10.35 -11.27 -1.43
CA ILE A 119 10.05 -10.37 -0.31
C ILE A 119 9.85 -8.93 -0.80
N VAL A 120 10.73 -8.43 -1.67
CA VAL A 120 10.60 -7.07 -2.22
C VAL A 120 9.34 -6.89 -3.05
N LEU A 121 8.98 -7.87 -3.88
CA LEU A 121 7.85 -7.77 -4.81
C LEU A 121 6.49 -8.00 -4.15
N THR A 122 6.42 -8.73 -3.03
CA THR A 122 5.15 -9.11 -2.39
C THR A 122 4.81 -8.33 -1.12
N LYS A 123 5.69 -7.42 -0.64
CA LYS A 123 5.51 -6.74 0.65
C LYS A 123 4.38 -5.69 0.68
N ASP A 124 3.78 -5.32 -0.46
CA ASP A 124 2.67 -4.37 -0.47
C ASP A 124 1.35 -5.06 -0.06
N ASN A 125 0.96 -4.83 1.19
CA ASN A 125 -0.26 -5.37 1.81
C ASN A 125 -1.35 -4.31 2.01
N THR A 126 -1.23 -3.13 1.38
CA THR A 126 -2.15 -2.01 1.63
C THR A 126 -3.61 -2.34 1.33
N ASP A 127 -3.88 -3.07 0.23
CA ASP A 127 -5.23 -3.53 -0.11
C ASP A 127 -5.82 -4.50 0.93
N GLU A 128 -4.97 -5.34 1.56
CA GLU A 128 -5.38 -6.22 2.65
C GLU A 128 -5.78 -5.39 3.88
N PHE A 129 -4.99 -4.37 4.23
CA PHE A 129 -5.26 -3.49 5.35
C PHE A 129 -6.54 -2.67 5.14
N ILE A 130 -6.73 -2.10 3.95
CA ILE A 130 -7.92 -1.34 3.58
C ILE A 130 -9.19 -2.20 3.79
N LYS A 131 -9.16 -3.47 3.37
CA LYS A 131 -10.27 -4.41 3.59
C LYS A 131 -10.41 -4.82 5.06
N TYR A 132 -9.29 -5.03 5.75
CA TYR A 132 -9.28 -5.40 7.17
C TYR A 132 -9.99 -4.36 8.04
N PHE A 133 -9.72 -3.08 7.79
CA PHE A 133 -10.34 -1.96 8.50
C PHE A 133 -11.73 -1.58 7.94
N GLY A 134 -12.15 -2.13 6.79
CA GLY A 134 -13.42 -1.78 6.14
C GLY A 134 -13.42 -0.41 5.46
N ILE A 135 -12.24 0.18 5.23
CA ILE A 135 -12.06 1.50 4.59
C ILE A 135 -12.60 1.48 3.15
N ASP A 136 -12.53 0.33 2.46
CA ASP A 136 -13.10 0.18 1.11
C ASP A 136 -14.61 0.42 1.08
N ARG A 137 -15.33 0.02 2.13
CA ARG A 137 -16.78 0.23 2.26
C ARG A 137 -17.08 1.69 2.55
N GLU A 138 -16.38 2.30 3.52
CA GLU A 138 -16.56 3.71 3.85
C GLU A 138 -16.26 4.63 2.66
N ARG A 139 -15.22 4.33 1.88
CA ARG A 139 -14.90 5.09 0.65
C ARG A 139 -16.01 5.02 -0.39
N LYS A 140 -16.64 3.86 -0.58
CA LYS A 140 -17.79 3.71 -1.49
C LYS A 140 -18.98 4.53 -1.01
N GLU A 141 -19.26 4.52 0.29
CA GLU A 141 -20.32 5.35 0.88
C GLU A 141 -20.03 6.84 0.73
N LEU A 142 -18.81 7.28 1.04
CA LEU A 142 -18.37 8.66 0.88
C LEU A 142 -18.49 9.13 -0.57
N ALA A 143 -18.09 8.30 -1.54
CA ALA A 143 -18.23 8.60 -2.96
C ALA A 143 -19.71 8.79 -3.36
N LYS A 144 -20.60 7.90 -2.89
CA LYS A 144 -22.05 8.01 -3.12
C LYS A 144 -22.62 9.31 -2.54
N VAL A 145 -22.26 9.64 -1.30
CA VAL A 145 -22.67 10.87 -0.62
C VAL A 145 -22.20 12.11 -1.38
N SER A 146 -20.94 12.09 -1.82
CA SER A 146 -20.32 13.21 -2.53
C SER A 146 -21.00 13.45 -3.88
N MET A 147 -21.38 12.39 -4.60
CA MET A 147 -22.15 12.51 -5.84
C MET A 147 -23.51 13.17 -5.61
N ILE A 148 -24.23 12.81 -4.54
CA ILE A 148 -25.52 13.43 -4.20
C ILE A 148 -25.34 14.91 -3.90
N LYS A 149 -24.33 15.26 -3.09
CA LYS A 149 -23.98 16.65 -2.78
C LYS A 149 -23.68 17.46 -4.04
N ASN A 150 -22.88 16.89 -4.94
CA ASN A 150 -22.42 17.57 -6.15
C ASN A 150 -23.51 17.70 -7.22
N LYS A 151 -24.58 16.88 -7.21
CA LYS A 151 -25.72 17.06 -8.11
C LYS A 151 -26.49 18.36 -7.85
N LYS A 152 -26.55 18.79 -6.59
CA LYS A 152 -27.28 20.00 -6.17
C LYS A 152 -26.36 21.20 -5.95
N GLY A 153 -25.04 20.98 -5.84
CA GLY A 153 -24.06 22.03 -5.61
C GLY A 153 -23.45 22.59 -6.90
N ASN A 154 -23.17 23.90 -6.94
CA ASN A 154 -22.42 24.56 -8.02
C ASN A 154 -20.89 24.43 -7.84
N SER A 155 -20.42 23.33 -7.25
CA SER A 155 -18.99 23.13 -7.00
C SER A 155 -18.34 22.43 -8.19
N ILE A 156 -17.27 23.03 -8.72
CA ILE A 156 -16.44 22.45 -9.77
C ILE A 156 -15.01 22.36 -9.21
N THR A 157 -14.44 21.17 -9.24
CA THR A 157 -13.06 20.92 -8.79
C THR A 157 -12.12 20.82 -9.99
N PHE A 158 -10.99 21.54 -9.93
CA PHE A 158 -9.93 21.49 -10.93
C PHE A 158 -8.62 20.99 -10.29
N GLY A 159 -7.77 20.32 -11.08
CA GLY A 159 -6.51 19.75 -10.59
C GLY A 159 -6.66 18.30 -10.10
N GLY A 160 -5.66 17.80 -9.38
CA GLY A 160 -5.69 16.44 -8.79
C GLY A 160 -5.48 15.28 -9.77
N LYS A 161 -4.95 15.53 -10.98
CA LYS A 161 -4.82 14.51 -12.04
C LYS A 161 -3.52 13.70 -12.00
N SER A 162 -2.44 14.29 -11.51
CA SER A 162 -1.12 13.65 -11.41
C SER A 162 -0.82 13.29 -9.96
N VAL A 163 0.19 12.44 -9.72
CA VAL A 163 0.64 12.08 -8.35
C VAL A 163 0.95 13.31 -7.49
N PHE A 164 1.39 14.41 -8.10
CA PHE A 164 1.63 15.67 -7.42
C PHE A 164 0.35 16.22 -6.80
N GLY A 165 -0.74 16.27 -7.57
CA GLY A 165 -2.02 16.82 -7.12
C GLY A 165 -2.92 15.82 -6.41
N SER A 166 -2.83 14.53 -6.72
CA SER A 166 -3.70 13.49 -6.15
C SER A 166 -3.16 12.88 -4.85
N LEU A 167 -1.84 12.98 -4.62
CA LEU A 167 -1.20 12.37 -3.46
C LEU A 167 -0.26 13.32 -2.72
N ILE A 168 0.77 13.85 -3.39
CA ILE A 168 1.86 14.58 -2.72
C ILE A 168 1.34 15.85 -2.05
N LEU A 169 0.64 16.73 -2.79
CA LEU A 169 0.11 17.98 -2.23
C LEU A 169 -0.89 17.73 -1.09
N PRO A 170 -1.90 16.85 -1.23
CA PRO A 170 -2.79 16.51 -0.11
C PRO A 170 -2.06 15.93 1.10
N ALA A 171 -1.03 15.11 0.89
CA ALA A 171 -0.25 14.53 1.98
C ALA A 171 0.58 15.59 2.72
N CYS A 172 1.21 16.53 1.98
CA CYS A 172 1.92 17.65 2.59
C CYS A 172 1.01 18.48 3.49
N GLU A 173 -0.21 18.79 3.02
CA GLU A 173 -1.20 19.56 3.77
C GLU A 173 -1.64 18.83 5.05
N LYS A 174 -1.93 17.54 4.95
CA LYS A 174 -2.44 16.74 6.08
C LYS A 174 -1.39 16.39 7.11
N LEU A 175 -0.16 16.12 6.67
CA LEU A 175 0.92 15.63 7.53
C LEU A 175 1.87 16.75 7.98
N ASN A 176 1.70 17.97 7.47
CA ASN A 176 2.60 19.10 7.70
C ASN A 176 4.07 18.74 7.40
N MET A 177 4.27 18.04 6.29
CA MET A 177 5.58 17.57 5.81
C MET A 177 5.91 18.24 4.47
N THR A 178 7.20 18.40 4.19
CA THR A 178 7.61 18.91 2.87
C THR A 178 7.44 17.83 1.79
N PRO A 179 7.33 18.22 0.50
CA PRO A 179 7.28 17.25 -0.59
C PRO A 179 8.46 16.27 -0.59
N GLN A 180 9.66 16.71 -0.16
CA GLN A 180 10.82 15.81 -0.10
C GLN A 180 10.65 14.73 0.96
N GLN A 181 10.07 15.07 2.10
CA GLN A 181 9.84 14.10 3.18
C GLN A 181 8.75 13.10 2.76
N ILE A 182 7.65 13.56 2.18
CA ILE A 182 6.59 12.68 1.63
C ILE A 182 7.15 11.71 0.60
N VAL A 183 8.07 12.17 -0.26
CA VAL A 183 8.60 11.34 -1.34
C VAL A 183 9.68 10.37 -0.85
N TRP A 184 10.51 10.74 0.13
CA TRP A 184 11.72 9.99 0.46
C TRP A 184 11.86 9.50 1.90
N GLU A 185 11.13 10.05 2.87
CA GLU A 185 11.35 9.76 4.30
C GLU A 185 10.37 8.74 4.87
N ILE A 186 9.17 8.61 4.29
CA ILE A 186 8.15 7.64 4.75
C ILE A 186 7.90 6.57 3.69
N SER A 187 7.62 5.36 4.16
CA SER A 187 7.24 4.25 3.29
C SER A 187 5.93 4.53 2.54
N PHE A 188 5.85 4.03 1.31
CA PHE A 188 4.72 4.24 0.45
C PHE A 188 3.45 3.58 0.99
N SER A 189 3.58 2.38 1.57
CA SER A 189 2.46 1.70 2.21
C SER A 189 1.92 2.47 3.42
N PHE A 190 2.80 3.05 4.24
CA PHE A 190 2.37 3.89 5.36
C PHE A 190 1.66 5.17 4.88
N LEU A 191 2.23 5.85 3.88
CA LEU A 191 1.61 7.01 3.24
C LEU A 191 0.23 6.67 2.64
N GLN A 192 0.11 5.54 1.93
CA GLN A 192 -1.15 5.09 1.35
C GLN A 192 -2.20 4.86 2.44
N MET A 193 -1.83 4.26 3.57
CA MET A 193 -2.75 4.04 4.70
C MET A 193 -3.20 5.36 5.34
N LEU A 194 -2.28 6.30 5.60
CA LEU A 194 -2.62 7.63 6.15
C LEU A 194 -3.59 8.40 5.24
N MET A 195 -3.36 8.33 3.94
CA MET A 195 -4.22 8.97 2.95
C MET A 195 -5.53 8.21 2.75
N ALA A 196 -5.54 6.90 3.00
CA ALA A 196 -6.73 6.09 2.85
C ALA A 196 -7.72 6.24 3.98
N ASP A 197 -7.22 6.40 5.19
CA ASP A 197 -8.03 6.47 6.41
C ASP A 197 -8.13 7.90 6.96
N THR A 198 -8.02 8.90 6.08
CA THR A 198 -8.19 10.27 6.56
C THR A 198 -9.65 10.55 6.90
N ILE A 199 -9.89 10.98 8.15
CA ILE A 199 -11.19 11.45 8.62
C ILE A 199 -11.69 12.57 7.70
N THR A 200 -12.84 12.32 7.07
CA THR A 200 -13.51 13.26 6.19
C THR A 200 -14.96 13.41 6.65
N SER A 201 -15.44 14.64 6.73
CA SER A 201 -16.83 14.95 7.10
C SER A 201 -17.52 15.64 5.94
N VAL A 202 -18.72 15.17 5.59
CA VAL A 202 -19.58 15.79 4.58
C VAL A 202 -20.87 16.23 5.25
N TYR A 203 -21.16 17.53 5.19
CA TYR A 203 -22.41 18.07 5.71
C TYR A 203 -23.54 17.83 4.72
N LEU A 204 -24.57 17.12 5.16
CA LEU A 204 -25.76 16.80 4.37
C LEU A 204 -26.99 17.50 4.96
N THR A 205 -27.86 17.98 4.08
CA THR A 205 -29.23 18.37 4.44
C THR A 205 -30.08 17.13 4.72
N ASP A 206 -31.23 17.30 5.37
CA ASP A 206 -32.14 16.17 5.66
C ASP A 206 -32.62 15.47 4.38
N GLU A 207 -32.79 16.21 3.29
CA GLU A 207 -33.14 15.65 1.98
C GLU A 207 -31.99 14.82 1.40
N GLU A 208 -30.77 15.36 1.39
CA GLU A 208 -29.57 14.67 0.89
C GLU A 208 -29.29 13.41 1.71
N LYS A 209 -29.54 13.47 3.02
CA LYS A 209 -29.39 12.34 3.94
C LYS A 209 -30.41 11.23 3.66
N LYS A 210 -31.67 11.57 3.42
CA LYS A 210 -32.72 10.63 2.99
C LYS A 210 -32.37 9.99 1.64
N GLU A 211 -31.89 10.79 0.68
CA GLU A 211 -31.46 10.31 -0.65
C GLU A 211 -30.24 9.38 -0.56
N ALA A 212 -29.28 9.69 0.31
CA ALA A 212 -28.11 8.87 0.56
C ALA A 212 -28.43 7.52 1.21
N ARG A 213 -29.61 7.40 1.86
CA ARG A 213 -30.06 6.22 2.63
C ARG A 213 -29.07 5.83 3.72
N ILE A 214 -28.49 6.83 4.38
CA ILE A 214 -27.55 6.61 5.50
C ILE A 214 -28.36 6.51 6.79
N SER A 215 -28.27 5.35 7.45
CA SER A 215 -28.88 5.14 8.78
C SER A 215 -28.18 6.00 9.83
N ASN A 216 -28.94 6.56 10.78
CA ASN A 216 -28.37 7.22 11.96
C ASN A 216 -27.65 6.24 12.89
N ASP A 217 -28.06 4.97 12.85
CA ASP A 217 -27.45 3.89 13.60
C ASP A 217 -26.39 3.22 12.72
N ARG A 218 -25.10 3.51 13.01
CA ARG A 218 -23.95 2.81 12.43
C ARG A 218 -23.80 1.37 12.93
N THR A 219 -24.76 0.84 13.70
CA THR A 219 -24.83 -0.59 14.01
C THR A 219 -25.31 -1.34 12.77
N PHE A 220 -24.38 -2.02 12.08
CA PHE A 220 -24.72 -3.02 11.08
C PHE A 220 -25.59 -4.10 11.73
N VAL A 221 -26.87 -4.15 11.38
CA VAL A 221 -27.80 -5.22 11.77
C VAL A 221 -27.85 -6.22 10.62
N ASN A 222 -27.27 -7.41 10.82
CA ASN A 222 -27.34 -8.50 9.85
C ASN A 222 -28.80 -9.00 9.77
N ALA A 223 -29.41 -8.92 8.59
CA ALA A 223 -30.79 -9.33 8.34
C ALA A 223 -30.97 -10.86 8.37
N ASP A 224 -29.89 -11.62 8.17
CA ASP A 224 -29.91 -13.09 8.22
C ASP A 224 -29.64 -13.63 9.64
N ASP A 225 -29.42 -12.76 10.62
CA ASP A 225 -29.31 -13.16 12.03
C ASP A 225 -30.73 -13.44 12.60
N PRO A 226 -31.02 -14.67 13.04
CA PRO A 226 -32.33 -15.04 13.60
C PRO A 226 -32.77 -14.14 14.77
N LYS A 227 -31.83 -13.55 15.52
CA LYS A 227 -32.12 -12.65 16.64
C LYS A 227 -32.64 -11.28 16.17
N ASN A 228 -32.23 -10.82 14.99
CA ASN A 228 -32.70 -9.55 14.43
C ASN A 228 -34.05 -9.71 13.74
N MET A 229 -34.27 -10.86 13.07
CA MET A 229 -35.59 -11.27 12.57
C MET A 229 -36.64 -11.33 13.69
N ALA A 230 -36.27 -11.82 14.88
CA ALA A 230 -37.16 -11.82 16.04
C ALA A 230 -37.51 -10.40 16.51
N LYS A 231 -36.57 -9.44 16.46
CA LYS A 231 -36.83 -8.03 16.81
C LYS A 231 -37.77 -7.35 15.81
N ILE A 232 -37.59 -7.59 14.51
CA ILE A 232 -38.45 -7.02 13.46
C ILE A 232 -39.89 -7.55 13.60
N LYS A 233 -40.06 -8.84 13.89
CA LYS A 233 -41.37 -9.46 14.14
C LYS A 233 -42.03 -9.00 15.45
N ALA A 234 -41.25 -8.53 16.41
CA ALA A 234 -41.75 -8.03 17.70
C ALA A 234 -42.13 -6.54 17.67
N MET A 235 -41.77 -5.81 16.62
CA MET A 235 -42.26 -4.44 16.43
C MET A 235 -43.74 -4.51 16.04
N LYS A 236 -44.59 -3.84 16.82
CA LYS A 236 -45.97 -3.57 16.41
C LYS A 236 -45.97 -2.36 15.48
N TRP A 237 -46.52 -2.54 14.29
CA TRP A 237 -46.68 -1.51 13.30
C TRP A 237 -48.14 -1.08 13.39
N ASP A 238 -48.40 -0.03 14.18
CA ASP A 238 -49.67 0.70 14.14
C ASP A 238 -49.61 1.73 13.01
#